data_AF-A0AB72ZMJ9-F1
#
_entry.id   AF-A0AB72ZMJ9-F1
#
_cell.length_a   1.000
_cell.length_b   1.000
_cell.length_c   1.000
_cell.angle_alpha   90.00
_cell.angle_beta   90.00
_cell.angle_gamma   90.00
#
_symmetry.space_group_name_H-M   'P 1'
#
loop_
_entity.id
_entity.type
_entity.pdbx_description
1 polymer ?
#
loop_
_entity_poly.entity_id
_entity_poly.type
_entity_poly.pdbx_seq_one_letter_code
_entity_poly.pdbx_strand_id
1 'polypeptide(L)'
;MRRDFMADVSHELRTPLAVLRGELEALQDGLRQPTPESLSSLQAEVAILTKLVNDLHQLSQSDRGALAYRKTQLDVVRLLQVAIASFHGRFQNKKMTITAHLPEHAVIFGDPDRLNQLFHNLLENSLRYTNEGGH
;
A
#
# COMPACT_ATOMS: atom_id res chain seq x y z
N MET A 1 0.45 21.79 8.77
CA MET A 1 0.44 20.75 7.71
C MET A 1 1.74 19.96 7.65
N ARG A 2 2.88 20.47 7.15
CA ARG A 2 4.12 19.66 7.05
C ARG A 2 4.63 19.15 8.40
N ARG A 3 4.60 19.97 9.47
CA ARG A 3 5.04 19.57 10.81
C ARG A 3 4.10 18.55 11.46
N ASP A 4 2.80 18.77 11.36
CA ASP A 4 1.78 17.87 11.91
C ASP A 4 1.84 16.50 11.21
N PHE A 5 1.98 16.49 9.87
CA PHE A 5 2.19 15.26 9.10
C PHE A 5 3.50 14.53 9.46
N MET A 6 4.61 15.26 9.64
CA MET A 6 5.87 14.64 10.07
C MET A 6 5.75 14.04 11.48
N ALA A 7 4.96 14.66 12.36
CA ALA A 7 4.67 14.11 13.68
C ALA A 7 3.83 12.82 13.56
N ASP A 8 2.77 12.84 12.75
CA ASP A 8 1.90 11.67 12.52
C ASP A 8 2.69 10.48 11.95
N VAL A 9 3.52 10.70 10.93
CA VAL A 9 4.40 9.64 10.37
C VAL A 9 5.39 9.13 11.40
N SER A 10 5.96 10.00 12.23
CA SER A 10 6.87 9.57 13.30
C SER A 10 6.16 8.70 14.34
N HIS A 11 4.89 9.01 14.64
CA HIS A 11 4.06 8.20 15.53
C HIS A 11 3.71 6.85 14.89
N GLU A 12 3.30 6.84 13.62
CA GLU A 12 2.97 5.61 12.89
C GLU A 12 4.17 4.68 12.67
N LEU A 13 5.40 5.21 12.58
CA LEU A 13 6.62 4.41 12.52
C LEU A 13 7.03 3.82 13.87
N ARG A 14 6.77 4.51 14.99
CA ARG A 14 7.19 4.07 16.32
C ARG A 14 6.51 2.77 16.75
N THR A 15 5.23 2.60 16.42
CA THR A 15 4.45 1.41 16.80
C THR A 15 5.01 0.11 16.20
N PRO A 16 5.11 -0.06 14.86
CA PRO A 16 5.66 -1.27 14.25
C PRO A 16 7.12 -1.52 14.64
N LEU A 17 7.91 -0.44 14.84
CA LEU A 17 9.29 -0.56 15.32
C LEU A 17 9.37 -1.09 16.75
N ALA A 18 8.48 -0.63 17.65
CA ALA A 18 8.43 -1.11 19.03
C ALA A 18 7.98 -2.58 19.10
N VAL A 19 7.01 -2.97 18.27
CA VAL A 19 6.58 -4.38 18.15
C VAL A 19 7.73 -5.25 17.63
N LEU A 20 8.38 -4.85 16.53
CA LEU A 20 9.52 -5.56 15.95
C LEU A 20 10.65 -5.75 16.98
N ARG A 21 10.97 -4.69 17.74
CA ARG A 21 12.00 -4.77 18.79
C ARG A 21 11.58 -5.72 19.91
N GLY A 22 10.35 -5.64 20.41
CA GLY A 22 9.87 -6.51 21.48
C GLY A 22 9.84 -7.99 21.07
N GLU A 23 9.47 -8.28 19.82
CA GLU A 23 9.52 -9.64 19.27
C GLU A 23 10.97 -10.15 19.19
N LEU A 24 11.91 -9.32 18.73
CA LEU A 24 13.33 -9.68 18.69
C LEU A 24 13.94 -9.87 20.09
N GLU A 25 13.61 -9.01 21.06
CA GLU A 25 14.04 -9.16 22.46
C GLU A 25 13.50 -10.47 23.06
N ALA A 26 12.21 -10.78 22.85
CA ALA A 26 11.62 -12.02 23.34
C ALA A 26 12.27 -13.28 22.72
N LEU A 27 12.68 -13.22 21.46
CA LEU A 27 13.45 -14.30 20.81
C LEU A 27 14.86 -14.42 21.39
N GLN A 28 15.54 -13.31 21.64
CA GLN A 28 16.90 -13.28 22.20
C GLN A 28 16.93 -13.79 23.65
N ASP A 29 15.95 -13.42 24.46
CA ASP A 29 15.81 -13.85 25.85
C ASP A 29 15.28 -15.30 25.98
N GLY A 30 14.97 -15.95 24.85
CA GLY A 30 14.43 -17.31 24.80
C GLY A 30 12.98 -17.43 25.28
N LEU A 31 12.29 -16.29 25.49
CA LEU A 31 10.88 -16.24 25.86
C LEU A 31 9.96 -16.62 24.68
N ARG A 32 10.45 -16.45 23.44
CA ARG A 32 9.84 -16.99 22.22
C ARG A 32 10.83 -17.86 21.45
N GLN A 33 10.29 -18.84 20.74
CA GLN A 33 11.03 -19.68 19.81
C GLN A 33 11.00 -19.06 18.40
N PRO A 34 12.09 -19.13 17.62
CA PRO A 34 12.12 -18.69 16.23
C PRO A 34 11.41 -19.71 15.33
N THR A 35 10.07 -19.72 15.38
CA THR A 35 9.22 -20.54 14.52
C THR A 35 8.90 -19.80 13.21
N PRO A 36 8.44 -20.51 12.15
CA PRO A 36 7.99 -19.88 10.91
C PRO A 36 6.94 -18.77 11.12
N GLU A 37 6.04 -18.94 12.09
CA GLU A 37 5.01 -17.97 12.44
C GLU A 37 5.63 -16.70 13.05
N SER A 38 6.60 -16.85 13.95
CA SER A 38 7.32 -15.71 14.55
C SER A 38 8.10 -14.91 13.50
N LEU A 39 8.74 -15.60 12.55
CA LEU A 39 9.46 -14.97 11.44
C LEU A 39 8.50 -14.26 10.47
N SER A 40 7.35 -14.87 10.19
CA SER A 40 6.29 -14.25 9.38
C SER A 40 5.75 -12.97 10.03
N SER A 41 5.55 -12.98 11.35
CA SER A 41 5.14 -11.80 12.11
C SER A 41 6.16 -10.66 12.01
N LEU A 42 7.45 -10.95 12.24
CA LEU A 42 8.54 -9.98 12.07
C LEU A 42 8.60 -9.44 10.64
N GLN A 43 8.43 -10.30 9.64
CA GLN A 43 8.44 -9.92 8.23
C GLN A 43 7.24 -9.00 7.89
N ALA A 44 6.09 -9.22 8.51
CA ALA A 44 4.93 -8.33 8.36
C ALA A 44 5.23 -6.92 8.91
N GLU A 45 5.89 -6.80 10.06
CA GLU A 45 6.29 -5.51 10.63
C GLU A 45 7.32 -4.78 9.75
N VAL A 46 8.30 -5.51 9.20
CA VAL A 46 9.26 -4.94 8.23
C VAL A 46 8.55 -4.45 6.96
N ALA A 47 7.55 -5.18 6.47
CA ALA A 47 6.77 -4.76 5.31
C ALA A 47 5.97 -3.48 5.58
N ILE A 48 5.41 -3.34 6.79
CA ILE A 48 4.74 -2.11 7.23
C ILE A 48 5.70 -0.93 7.24
N LEU A 49 6.86 -1.07 7.89
CA LEU A 49 7.89 -0.03 7.96
C LEU A 49 8.37 0.37 6.56
N THR A 50 8.58 -0.60 5.67
CA THR A 50 9.01 -0.36 4.28
C THR A 50 7.96 0.46 3.52
N LYS A 51 6.67 0.13 3.67
CA LYS A 51 5.58 0.88 3.06
C LYS A 51 5.55 2.34 3.56
N LEU A 52 5.61 2.55 4.87
CA LEU A 52 5.59 3.90 5.47
C LEU A 52 6.76 4.77 4.98
N VAL A 53 7.96 4.18 4.88
CA VAL A 53 9.14 4.87 4.34
C VAL A 53 8.95 5.23 2.86
N ASN A 54 8.40 4.32 2.06
CA ASN A 54 8.12 4.57 0.65
C ASN A 54 7.07 5.67 0.45
N ASP A 55 6.00 5.65 1.25
CA ASP A 55 4.94 6.66 1.22
C ASP A 55 5.50 8.04 1.60
N LEU A 56 6.32 8.12 2.65
CA LEU A 56 7.02 9.35 3.03
C LEU A 56 7.97 9.85 1.95
N HIS A 57 8.70 8.93 1.30
CA HIS A 57 9.59 9.27 0.20
C HIS A 57 8.81 9.84 -1.00
N GLN A 58 7.70 9.21 -1.39
CA GLN A 58 6.82 9.69 -2.45
C GLN A 58 6.27 11.08 -2.13
N LEU A 59 5.85 11.33 -0.89
CA LEU A 59 5.35 12.63 -0.46
C LEU A 59 6.44 13.70 -0.45
N SER A 60 7.63 13.38 0.05
CA SER A 60 8.80 14.28 -0.02
C SER A 60 9.20 14.61 -1.46
N GLN A 61 9.04 13.68 -2.40
CA GLN A 61 9.25 13.96 -3.82
C GLN A 61 8.13 14.84 -4.41
N SER A 62 6.89 14.64 -3.97
CA SER A 62 5.74 15.47 -4.34
C SER A 62 5.84 16.92 -3.86
N ASP A 63 6.51 17.17 -2.73
CA ASP A 63 6.68 18.52 -2.17
C ASP A 63 7.86 19.29 -2.81
N ARG A 64 8.90 18.59 -3.28
CA ARG A 64 10.11 19.23 -3.85
C ARG A 64 9.98 19.61 -5.32
N GLY A 65 9.07 18.97 -6.04
CA GLY A 65 8.64 19.44 -7.34
C GLY A 65 7.19 19.84 -7.24
N ALA A 66 6.82 20.99 -7.78
CA ALA A 66 5.61 20.99 -8.59
C ALA A 66 5.80 19.84 -9.59
N LEU A 67 5.29 18.66 -9.24
CA LEU A 67 5.34 17.43 -10.02
C LEU A 67 4.96 17.83 -11.43
N ALA A 68 5.91 17.79 -12.36
CA ALA A 68 5.64 18.06 -13.76
C ALA A 68 4.79 16.89 -14.27
N TYR A 69 3.48 16.95 -13.98
CA TYR A 69 2.51 15.98 -14.42
C TYR A 69 2.66 15.87 -15.93
N ARG A 70 2.99 14.68 -16.40
CA ARG A 70 3.09 14.41 -17.83
C ARG A 70 1.72 14.02 -18.30
N LYS A 71 0.81 15.00 -18.31
CA LYS A 71 -0.58 14.75 -18.67
C LYS A 71 -0.68 14.49 -20.17
N THR A 72 -1.41 13.44 -20.51
CA THR A 72 -1.76 13.11 -21.88
C THR A 72 -3.24 12.77 -21.95
N GLN A 73 -3.80 12.77 -23.17
CA GLN A 73 -5.07 12.08 -23.38
C GLN A 73 -4.82 10.58 -23.22
N LEU A 74 -5.64 9.92 -22.41
CA LEU A 74 -5.49 8.49 -22.11
C LEU A 74 -6.86 7.89 -21.80
N ASP A 75 -7.05 6.62 -22.16
CA ASP A 75 -8.23 5.86 -21.79
C ASP A 75 -8.06 5.25 -20.40
N VAL A 76 -8.75 5.80 -19.40
CA VAL A 76 -8.61 5.38 -18.01
C VAL A 76 -9.18 3.98 -17.76
N VAL A 77 -10.10 3.52 -18.61
CA VAL A 77 -10.68 2.17 -18.53
C VAL A 77 -9.57 1.12 -18.67
N ARG A 78 -8.64 1.32 -19.61
CA ARG A 78 -7.51 0.40 -19.82
C ARG A 78 -6.59 0.32 -18.62
N LEU A 79 -6.29 1.46 -17.98
CA LEU A 79 -5.46 1.51 -16.77
C LEU A 79 -6.12 0.76 -15.61
N LEU A 80 -7.42 1.00 -15.40
CA LEU A 80 -8.19 0.29 -14.37
C LEU A 80 -8.23 -1.22 -14.62
N GLN A 81 -8.46 -1.65 -15.86
CA GLN A 81 -8.46 -3.08 -16.22
C GLN A 81 -7.12 -3.75 -15.91
N VAL A 82 -6.01 -3.12 -16.27
CA VAL A 82 -4.66 -3.64 -15.96
C VAL A 82 -4.44 -3.73 -14.45
N ALA A 83 -4.80 -2.68 -13.71
CA ALA A 83 -4.67 -2.67 -12.25
C ALA A 83 -5.52 -3.77 -11.60
N ILE A 84 -6.80 -3.90 -11.98
CA ILE A 84 -7.70 -4.94 -11.47
C ILE A 84 -7.15 -6.34 -11.78
N ALA A 85 -6.68 -6.57 -13.00
CA ALA A 85 -6.10 -7.85 -13.41
C ALA A 85 -4.89 -8.23 -12.53
N SER A 86 -4.01 -7.27 -12.22
CA SER A 86 -2.84 -7.51 -11.36
C SER A 86 -3.18 -7.87 -9.91
N PHE A 87 -4.36 -7.47 -9.43
CA PHE A 87 -4.84 -7.77 -8.07
C PHE A 87 -5.78 -8.98 -8.00
N HIS A 88 -6.26 -9.49 -9.14
CA HIS A 88 -7.29 -10.52 -9.18
C HIS A 88 -6.94 -11.77 -8.35
N GLY A 89 -5.73 -12.32 -8.54
CA GLY A 89 -5.28 -13.49 -7.78
C GLY A 89 -5.14 -13.22 -6.27
N ARG A 90 -4.75 -12.00 -5.89
CA ARG A 90 -4.59 -11.63 -4.46
C ARG A 90 -5.94 -11.51 -3.76
N PHE A 91 -6.96 -10.97 -4.43
CA PHE A 91 -8.32 -10.93 -3.91
C PHE A 91 -8.93 -12.34 -3.80
N GLN A 92 -8.73 -13.20 -4.82
CA GLN A 92 -9.19 -14.59 -4.77
C GLN A 92 -8.57 -15.36 -3.61
N ASN A 93 -7.27 -15.18 -3.34
CA ASN A 93 -6.58 -15.81 -2.21
C ASN A 93 -7.18 -15.39 -0.84
N LYS A 94 -7.79 -14.20 -0.76
CA LYS A 94 -8.55 -13.72 0.40
C LYS A 94 -10.05 -14.02 0.33
N LYS A 95 -10.51 -14.84 -0.62
CA LYS A 95 -11.92 -15.15 -0.87
C LYS A 95 -12.78 -13.89 -1.06
N MET A 96 -12.21 -12.88 -1.69
CA MET A 96 -12.88 -11.64 -2.04
C MET A 96 -13.10 -11.56 -3.55
N THR A 97 -14.12 -10.82 -3.98
CA THR A 97 -14.45 -10.62 -5.39
C THR A 97 -14.36 -9.14 -5.74
N ILE A 98 -13.63 -8.82 -6.81
CA ILE A 98 -13.63 -7.47 -7.40
C ILE A 98 -14.65 -7.46 -8.54
N THR A 99 -15.61 -6.55 -8.47
CA THR A 99 -16.55 -6.28 -9.58
C THR A 99 -16.32 -4.88 -10.13
N ALA A 100 -16.14 -4.77 -11.44
CA ALA A 100 -15.91 -3.49 -12.10
C ALA A 100 -17.00 -3.22 -13.14
N HIS A 101 -17.75 -2.14 -12.95
CA HIS A 101 -18.74 -1.65 -13.90
C HIS A 101 -18.13 -0.47 -14.66
N LEU A 102 -17.50 -0.76 -15.80
CA LEU A 102 -16.76 0.23 -16.59
C LEU A 102 -17.47 0.47 -17.93
N PRO A 103 -17.47 1.71 -18.45
CA PRO A 103 -17.83 1.96 -19.84
C PRO A 103 -16.77 1.36 -20.80
N GLU A 104 -17.08 1.29 -22.09
CA GLU A 104 -16.14 0.75 -23.09
C GLU A 104 -14.85 1.58 -23.18
N HIS A 105 -14.99 2.91 -23.18
CA HIS A 105 -13.89 3.87 -23.16
C HIS A 105 -14.24 5.08 -22.30
N ALA A 106 -13.25 5.61 -21.59
CA ALA A 106 -13.35 6.89 -20.91
C ALA A 106 -12.02 7.64 -21.04
N VAL A 107 -11.96 8.52 -22.04
CA VAL A 107 -10.75 9.32 -22.31
C VAL A 107 -10.70 10.52 -21.37
N ILE A 108 -9.60 10.65 -20.64
CA ILE A 108 -9.35 11.75 -19.72
C ILE A 108 -7.99 12.39 -20.01
N PHE A 109 -7.81 13.64 -19.58
CA PHE A 109 -6.52 14.31 -19.58
C PHE A 109 -5.84 14.14 -18.21
N GLY A 110 -4.89 13.20 -18.11
CA GLY A 110 -4.28 12.81 -16.85
C GLY A 110 -2.85 12.30 -17.00
N ASP A 111 -2.18 12.07 -15.89
CA ASP A 111 -0.84 11.47 -15.87
C ASP A 111 -1.00 9.96 -15.62
N PRO A 112 -0.63 9.10 -16.58
CA PRO A 112 -0.88 7.67 -16.50
C PRO A 112 -0.14 7.00 -15.35
N ASP A 113 1.08 7.43 -15.03
CA ASP A 113 1.89 6.86 -13.95
C ASP A 113 1.25 7.18 -12.60
N ARG A 114 0.76 8.40 -12.43
CA ARG A 114 0.08 8.84 -11.21
C ARG A 114 -1.27 8.16 -11.02
N LEU A 115 -2.02 7.98 -12.09
CA LEU A 115 -3.29 7.24 -12.04
C LEU A 115 -3.06 5.76 -11.73
N ASN A 116 -2.05 5.12 -12.33
CA ASN A 116 -1.69 3.75 -11.99
C ASN A 116 -1.33 3.61 -10.51
N GLN A 117 -0.50 4.52 -9.99
CA GLN A 117 -0.12 4.56 -8.59
C GLN A 117 -1.35 4.71 -7.68
N LEU A 118 -2.26 5.62 -8.02
CA LEU A 118 -3.52 5.82 -7.30
C LEU A 118 -4.34 4.53 -7.26
N PHE A 119 -4.57 3.89 -8.41
CA PHE A 119 -5.38 2.66 -8.48
C PHE A 119 -4.75 1.50 -7.71
N HIS A 120 -3.43 1.33 -7.78
CA HIS A 120 -2.72 0.33 -6.99
C HIS A 120 -2.87 0.58 -5.49
N ASN A 121 -2.73 1.83 -5.04
CA ASN A 121 -2.89 2.19 -3.64
C ASN A 121 -4.30 1.92 -3.13
N LEU A 122 -5.32 2.25 -3.93
CA LEU A 122 -6.71 1.97 -3.59
C LEU A 122 -6.98 0.46 -3.51
N LEU A 123 -6.55 -0.32 -4.50
CA LEU A 123 -6.74 -1.78 -4.53
C LEU A 123 -5.99 -2.48 -3.39
N GLU A 124 -4.77 -2.05 -3.08
CA GLU A 124 -3.99 -2.56 -1.95
C GLU A 124 -4.70 -2.28 -0.62
N ASN A 125 -5.23 -1.07 -0.45
CA ASN A 125 -5.96 -0.71 0.75
C ASN A 125 -7.27 -1.51 0.86
N SER A 126 -8.02 -1.67 -0.23
CA SER A 126 -9.23 -2.51 -0.24
C SER A 126 -8.91 -3.96 0.14
N LEU A 127 -7.85 -4.55 -0.42
CA LEU A 127 -7.44 -5.91 -0.06
C LEU A 127 -7.04 -6.03 1.41
N ARG A 128 -6.47 -4.96 1.99
CA ARG A 128 -5.94 -4.97 3.35
C ARG A 128 -7.04 -4.81 4.40
N TYR A 129 -7.99 -3.90 4.15
CA TYR A 129 -8.93 -3.43 5.17
C TYR A 129 -10.35 -3.98 5.00
N THR A 130 -10.64 -4.69 3.91
CA THR A 130 -11.92 -5.40 3.76
C THR A 130 -11.82 -6.81 4.33
N ASN A 131 -12.80 -7.18 5.16
CA ASN A 131 -12.88 -8.51 5.78
C ASN A 131 -13.26 -9.60 4.76
N GLU A 132 -13.00 -10.87 5.08
CA GLU A 132 -13.46 -12.02 4.28
C GLU A 132 -14.97 -11.92 4.00
N GLY A 133 -15.37 -12.09 2.74
CA GLY A 133 -16.76 -11.96 2.28
C GLY A 133 -17.20 -10.55 1.87
N GLY A 134 -16.32 -9.55 1.95
CA GLY A 134 -16.59 -8.21 1.40
C GLY A 134 -16.48 -8.14 -0.13
N HIS A 135 -17.19 -7.19 -0.72
CA HIS A 135 -17.19 -6.85 -2.15
C HIS A 135 -16.50 -5.50 -2.40
#